data_AF-A0AAP6BLV1-F1
#
_entry.id   AF-A0AAP6BLV1-F1
#
_cell.length_a   1.000
_cell.length_b   1.000
_cell.length_c   1.000
_cell.angle_alpha   90.00
_cell.angle_beta   90.00
_cell.angle_gamma   90.00
#
_symmetry.space_group_name_H-M   'P 1'
#
loop_
_entity.id
_entity.type
_entity.pdbx_description
1 polymer ?
#
loop_
_entity_poly.entity_id
_entity_poly.type
_entity_poly.pdbx_seq_one_letter_code
_entity_poly.pdbx_strand_id
1 'polypeptide(L)'
;MLPWNLLDLDRALRTAWAADTCSPDDRDEWRPDNPAWGHCDITALVVHDVFGGDLMVGEVYLDGTQHGFHWWNRLSSGVELDLTYEQFRRGQTVKEARLVVRPPGPLPRRWEEYLLLRERVAGHLGPLPEPA
;
A
#
# COMPACT_ATOMS: atom_id res chain seq x y z
N MET A 1 -15.57 -14.26 -14.11
CA MET A 1 -14.25 -13.71 -13.77
C MET A 1 -13.40 -14.84 -13.22
N LEU A 2 -12.12 -14.91 -13.62
CA LEU A 2 -11.16 -15.76 -12.93
C LEU A 2 -10.98 -15.22 -11.50
N PRO A 3 -10.84 -16.08 -10.49
CA PRO A 3 -10.54 -15.61 -9.15
C PRO A 3 -9.18 -14.92 -9.14
N TRP A 4 -9.08 -13.78 -8.46
CA TRP A 4 -7.77 -13.18 -8.18
C TRP A 4 -6.95 -14.11 -7.31
N ASN A 5 -5.64 -14.12 -7.54
CA ASN A 5 -4.69 -14.68 -6.60
C ASN A 5 -3.68 -13.59 -6.21
N LEU A 6 -2.98 -13.83 -5.09
CA LEU A 6 -2.04 -12.87 -4.54
C LEU A 6 -0.87 -12.55 -5.49
N LEU A 7 -0.44 -13.53 -6.29
CA LEU A 7 0.70 -13.36 -7.20
C LEU A 7 0.36 -12.45 -8.39
N ASP A 8 -0.87 -12.50 -8.89
CA ASP A 8 -1.32 -11.58 -9.93
C ASP A 8 -1.51 -10.17 -9.36
N LEU A 9 -2.07 -10.04 -8.14
CA LEU A 9 -2.20 -8.74 -7.47
C LEU A 9 -0.84 -8.07 -7.21
N ASP A 10 0.12 -8.82 -6.67
CA ASP A 10 1.48 -8.34 -6.44
C ASP A 10 2.13 -7.84 -7.75
N ARG A 11 2.02 -8.62 -8.84
CA ARG A 11 2.54 -8.20 -10.16
C ARG A 11 1.86 -6.95 -10.70
N ALA A 12 0.54 -6.84 -10.55
CA ALA A 12 -0.21 -5.67 -10.99
C ALA A 12 0.18 -4.41 -10.20
N LEU A 13 0.30 -4.51 -8.87
CA LEU A 13 0.75 -3.41 -8.01
C LEU A 13 2.16 -2.93 -8.37
N ARG A 14 3.11 -3.87 -8.49
CA ARG A 14 4.50 -3.57 -8.87
C ARG A 14 4.61 -2.85 -10.21
N THR A 15 3.75 -3.19 -11.16
CA THR A 15 3.70 -2.55 -12.48
C THR A 15 3.02 -1.18 -12.43
N ALA A 16 2.10 -0.98 -11.49
CA ALA A 16 1.30 0.23 -11.37
C ALA A 16 1.97 1.37 -10.58
N TRP A 17 2.92 1.03 -9.69
CA TRP A 17 3.68 2.02 -8.93
C TRP A 17 4.56 2.88 -9.85
N ALA A 18 4.40 4.20 -9.72
CA ALA A 18 5.23 5.19 -10.40
C ALA A 18 5.33 6.46 -9.56
N ALA A 19 6.12 7.44 -10.04
CA ALA A 19 6.31 8.70 -9.33
C ALA A 19 5.01 9.48 -9.08
N ASP A 20 4.03 9.38 -9.98
CA ASP A 20 2.74 10.08 -9.89
C ASP A 20 1.72 9.41 -8.95
N THR A 21 1.91 8.13 -8.61
CA THR A 21 1.17 7.45 -7.55
C THR A 21 1.89 7.50 -6.20
N CYS A 22 3.18 7.87 -6.19
CA CYS A 22 3.98 8.01 -4.98
C CYS A 22 3.49 9.16 -4.10
N SER A 23 3.61 8.98 -2.77
CA SER A 23 3.31 10.02 -1.79
C SER A 23 4.06 11.30 -2.15
N PRO A 24 3.39 12.47 -2.18
CA PRO A 24 4.07 13.74 -2.43
C PRO A 24 5.26 13.97 -1.48
N ASP A 25 5.16 13.51 -0.22
CA ASP A 25 6.20 13.65 0.80
C ASP A 25 7.43 12.77 0.51
N ASP A 26 7.27 11.69 -0.28
CA ASP A 26 8.31 10.70 -0.60
C ASP A 26 8.79 10.76 -2.07
N ARG A 27 8.14 11.58 -2.90
CA ARG A 27 8.31 11.57 -4.37
C ARG A 27 9.72 11.92 -4.81
N ASP A 28 10.41 12.80 -4.08
CA ASP A 28 11.79 13.19 -4.38
C ASP A 28 12.80 12.06 -4.10
N GLU A 29 12.47 11.12 -3.21
CA GLU A 29 13.29 9.95 -2.89
C GLU A 29 12.89 8.70 -3.69
N TRP A 30 11.72 8.69 -4.32
CA TRP A 30 11.25 7.58 -5.13
C TRP A 30 12.14 7.31 -6.34
N ARG A 31 12.47 6.04 -6.59
CA ARG A 31 13.28 5.62 -7.73
C ARG A 31 12.68 4.38 -8.39
N PRO A 32 12.84 4.20 -9.72
CA PRO A 32 12.33 3.00 -10.42
C PRO A 32 12.91 1.67 -9.91
N ASP A 33 14.12 1.68 -9.34
CA ASP A 33 14.73 0.50 -8.74
C ASP A 33 14.19 0.21 -7.33
N ASN A 34 13.51 1.16 -6.68
CA ASN A 34 12.77 1.01 -5.42
C ASN A 34 11.30 1.47 -5.54
N PRO A 35 10.48 0.79 -6.37
CA PRO A 35 9.18 1.31 -6.79
C PRO A 35 8.14 1.34 -5.66
N ALA A 36 8.29 0.50 -4.63
CA ALA A 36 7.38 0.43 -3.48
C ALA A 36 7.47 1.66 -2.54
N TRP A 37 8.53 2.45 -2.63
CA TRP A 37 8.74 3.62 -1.77
C TRP A 37 7.56 4.60 -1.86
N GLY A 38 7.02 5.06 -0.73
CA GLY A 38 5.91 6.01 -0.68
C GLY A 38 4.55 5.48 -1.18
N HIS A 39 4.37 4.16 -1.27
CA HIS A 39 3.13 3.53 -1.74
C HIS A 39 2.40 2.67 -0.70
N CYS A 40 2.91 2.56 0.54
CA CYS A 40 2.38 1.64 1.55
C CYS A 40 0.88 1.81 1.85
N ASP A 41 0.45 3.05 2.09
CA ASP A 41 -0.93 3.43 2.42
C ASP A 41 -1.91 3.06 1.30
N ILE A 42 -1.74 3.62 0.11
CA ILE A 42 -2.68 3.41 -1.01
C ILE A 42 -2.63 1.97 -1.50
N THR A 43 -1.50 1.27 -1.37
CA THR A 43 -1.42 -0.18 -1.65
C THR A 43 -2.20 -0.99 -0.62
N ALA A 44 -2.04 -0.69 0.67
CA ALA A 44 -2.78 -1.39 1.73
C ALA A 44 -4.29 -1.21 1.59
N LEU A 45 -4.74 -0.05 1.10
CA LEU A 45 -6.16 0.18 0.79
C LEU A 45 -6.65 -0.67 -0.38
N VAL A 46 -5.89 -0.78 -1.47
CA VAL A 46 -6.25 -1.67 -2.60
C VAL A 46 -6.33 -3.12 -2.16
N VAL A 47 -5.34 -3.59 -1.38
CA VAL A 47 -5.31 -4.95 -0.84
C VAL A 47 -6.50 -5.19 0.10
N HIS A 48 -6.85 -4.21 0.95
CA HIS A 48 -8.02 -4.27 1.83
C HIS A 48 -9.33 -4.34 1.04
N ASP A 49 -9.48 -3.61 -0.07
CA ASP A 49 -10.69 -3.69 -0.89
C ASP A 49 -10.85 -5.05 -1.56
N VAL A 50 -9.73 -5.70 -1.89
CA VAL A 50 -9.71 -7.00 -2.57
C VAL A 50 -9.92 -8.18 -1.62
N PHE A 51 -9.29 -8.14 -0.43
CA PHE A 51 -9.27 -9.28 0.50
C PHE A 51 -9.97 -9.01 1.85
N GLY A 52 -10.33 -7.77 2.14
CA GLY A 52 -10.76 -7.34 3.47
C GLY A 52 -9.61 -7.40 4.48
N GLY A 53 -9.93 -7.81 5.72
CA GLY A 53 -8.98 -7.87 6.83
C GLY A 53 -8.86 -6.53 7.57
N ASP A 54 -7.83 -6.42 8.40
CA ASP A 54 -7.53 -5.20 9.13
C ASP A 54 -6.50 -4.36 8.36
N LEU A 55 -6.65 -3.03 8.40
CA LEU A 55 -5.57 -2.11 8.07
C LEU A 55 -4.69 -1.92 9.31
N MET A 56 -3.40 -2.09 9.13
CA MET A 56 -2.40 -1.92 10.17
C MET A 56 -1.54 -0.70 9.84
N VAL A 57 -1.16 0.04 10.88
CA VAL A 57 -0.19 1.14 10.77
C VAL A 57 0.87 1.00 11.85
N GLY A 58 2.12 1.29 11.51
CA GLY A 58 3.24 1.33 12.45
C GLY A 58 4.15 2.51 12.19
N GLU A 59 4.93 2.90 13.17
CA GLU A 59 5.90 3.99 13.08
C GLU A 59 7.21 3.50 12.44
N VAL A 60 7.70 4.23 11.44
CA VAL A 60 8.97 3.93 10.76
C VAL A 60 10.11 4.64 11.47
N TYR A 61 11.14 3.89 11.84
CA TYR A 61 12.37 4.40 12.44
C TYR A 61 13.59 4.10 11.57
N LEU A 62 14.49 5.08 11.46
CA LEU A 62 15.84 4.93 10.91
C LEU A 62 16.83 5.56 11.90
N ASP A 63 17.87 4.82 12.29
CA ASP A 63 18.89 5.29 13.23
C ASP A 63 18.32 5.92 14.52
N GLY A 64 17.21 5.35 15.01
CA GLY A 64 16.52 5.80 16.23
C GLY A 64 15.60 7.01 16.06
N THR A 65 15.52 7.61 14.87
CA THR A 65 14.63 8.74 14.55
C THR A 65 13.36 8.25 13.87
N GLN A 66 12.19 8.80 14.22
CA GLN A 66 10.92 8.47 13.57
C GLN A 66 10.76 9.29 12.28
N HIS A 67 10.46 8.62 11.17
CA HIS A 67 10.40 9.20 9.82
C HIS A 67 9.01 9.17 9.18
N GLY A 68 8.02 8.57 9.85
CA GLY A 68 6.66 8.51 9.33
C GLY A 68 5.94 7.24 9.76
N PHE A 69 4.95 6.87 8.95
CA PHE A 69 4.09 5.71 9.20
C PHE A 69 4.12 4.77 8.01
N HIS A 70 4.07 3.48 8.31
CA HIS A 70 3.99 2.41 7.34
C HIS A 70 2.67 1.67 7.49
N TRP A 71 2.05 1.34 6.36
CA TRP A 71 0.75 0.68 6.32
C TRP A 71 0.84 -0.69 5.65
N TRP A 72 0.12 -1.65 6.19
CA TRP A 72 -0.02 -2.99 5.61
C TRP A 72 -1.36 -3.62 6.04
N ASN A 73 -1.61 -4.86 5.63
CA ASN A 73 -2.84 -5.56 5.95
C ASN A 73 -2.58 -6.76 6.85
N ARG A 74 -3.49 -6.99 7.80
CA ARG A 74 -3.61 -8.28 8.49
C ARG A 74 -4.86 -8.98 8.00
N LEU A 75 -4.69 -10.12 7.35
CA LEU A 75 -5.82 -10.88 6.80
C LEU A 75 -6.65 -11.51 7.91
N SER A 76 -7.88 -11.93 7.61
CA SER A 76 -8.78 -12.59 8.57
C SER A 76 -8.21 -13.88 9.17
N SER A 77 -7.24 -14.51 8.50
CA SER A 77 -6.47 -15.64 9.01
C SER A 77 -5.43 -15.26 10.07
N GLY A 78 -5.18 -13.96 10.29
CA GLY A 78 -4.11 -13.43 11.14
C GLY A 78 -2.77 -13.27 10.42
N VAL A 79 -2.67 -13.64 9.14
CA VAL A 79 -1.45 -13.45 8.34
C VAL A 79 -1.25 -11.96 8.05
N GLU A 80 -0.07 -11.46 8.37
CA GLU A 80 0.39 -10.12 7.98
C GLU A 80 0.84 -10.15 6.51
N LEU A 81 0.22 -9.32 5.68
CA LEU A 81 0.51 -9.16 4.26
C LEU A 81 0.98 -7.73 4.01
N ASP A 82 2.26 -7.60 3.67
CA ASP A 82 2.90 -6.34 3.36
C ASP A 82 3.65 -6.43 2.03
N LEU A 83 3.00 -5.97 0.97
CA LEU A 83 3.56 -5.96 -0.38
C LEU A 83 4.56 -4.82 -0.61
N THR A 84 4.73 -3.92 0.38
CA THR A 84 5.57 -2.72 0.26
C THR A 84 6.73 -2.70 1.26
N TYR A 85 6.91 -3.74 2.07
CA TYR A 85 7.99 -3.82 3.06
C TYR A 85 9.39 -3.69 2.43
N GLU A 86 9.54 -4.16 1.19
CA GLU A 86 10.80 -4.10 0.43
C GLU A 86 11.33 -2.68 0.18
N GLN A 87 10.52 -1.64 0.45
CA GLN A 87 10.97 -0.25 0.39
C GLN A 87 12.06 0.06 1.43
N PHE A 88 12.11 -0.69 2.54
CA PHE A 88 13.02 -0.46 3.65
C PHE A 88 14.41 -1.05 3.42
N ARG A 89 15.14 -0.46 2.49
CA ARG A 89 16.49 -0.90 2.08
C ARG A 89 17.63 -0.30 2.89
N ARG A 90 17.34 0.72 3.72
CA ARG A 90 18.34 1.49 4.47
C ARG A 90 18.45 1.04 5.93
N GLY A 91 17.79 -0.06 6.30
CA GLY A 91 17.73 -0.55 7.68
C GLY A 91 16.62 0.09 8.50
N GLN A 92 15.57 0.62 7.85
CA GLN A 92 14.41 1.10 8.57
C GLN A 92 13.71 -0.05 9.33
N THR A 93 13.10 0.28 10.46
CA THR A 93 12.30 -0.65 11.27
C THR A 93 10.90 -0.09 11.49
N VAL A 94 9.90 -0.96 11.56
CA VAL A 94 8.51 -0.58 11.86
C VAL A 94 8.17 -1.02 13.28
N LYS A 95 7.62 -0.12 14.10
CA LYS A 95 7.28 -0.36 15.51
C LYS A 95 5.87 0.15 15.84
N GLU A 96 5.40 -0.15 17.05
CA GLU A 96 4.13 0.38 17.59
C GLU A 96 2.92 0.12 16.67
N ALA A 97 2.83 -1.09 16.12
CA ALA A 97 1.77 -1.47 15.20
C ALA A 97 0.38 -1.37 15.85
N ARG A 98 -0.56 -0.70 15.19
CA ARG A 98 -1.95 -0.58 15.63
C ARG A 98 -2.93 -0.75 14.47
N LEU A 99 -4.12 -1.23 14.81
CA LEU A 99 -5.23 -1.33 13.86
C LEU A 99 -5.78 0.07 13.54
N VAL A 100 -6.13 0.27 12.27
CA VAL A 100 -6.82 1.46 11.79
C VAL A 100 -8.13 1.05 11.12
N VAL A 101 -9.21 1.75 11.47
CA VAL A 101 -10.48 1.61 10.75
C VAL A 101 -10.45 2.55 9.55
N ARG A 102 -10.69 2.00 8.36
CA ARG A 102 -10.84 2.80 7.14
C ARG A 102 -12.04 3.74 7.30
N PRO A 103 -11.88 5.07 7.19
CA PRO A 103 -13.02 5.97 7.15
C PRO A 103 -13.84 5.71 5.88
N PRO A 104 -15.18 5.78 5.94
CA PRO A 104 -16.02 5.58 4.76
C PRO A 104 -15.84 6.74 3.77
N GLY A 105 -15.89 6.42 2.47
CA GLY A 105 -15.86 7.42 1.40
C GLY A 105 -14.45 7.89 1.02
N PRO A 106 -14.34 9.04 0.32
CA PRO A 106 -13.06 9.53 -0.17
C PRO A 106 -12.06 9.79 0.96
N LEU A 107 -10.80 9.43 0.73
CA LEU A 107 -9.72 9.70 1.67
C LEU A 107 -9.48 11.22 1.77
N PRO A 108 -9.20 11.75 2.98
CA PRO A 108 -8.90 13.17 3.16
C PRO A 108 -7.56 13.58 2.51
N ARG A 109 -6.66 12.61 2.28
CA ARG A 109 -5.39 12.78 1.58
C ARG A 109 -5.24 11.68 0.54
N ARG A 110 -4.53 11.98 -0.55
CA ARG A 110 -4.10 11.01 -1.56
C ARG A 110 -5.21 10.22 -2.26
N TRP A 111 -6.41 10.80 -2.33
CA TRP A 111 -7.54 10.15 -3.00
C TRP A 111 -7.28 9.96 -4.49
N GLU A 112 -6.70 10.96 -5.15
CA GLU A 112 -6.39 10.91 -6.58
C GLU A 112 -5.33 9.86 -6.89
N GLU A 113 -4.25 9.79 -6.11
CA GLU A 113 -3.19 8.79 -6.26
C GLU A 113 -3.70 7.37 -6.00
N TYR A 114 -4.58 7.19 -5.02
CA TYR A 114 -5.26 5.92 -4.76
C TYR A 114 -6.14 5.49 -5.94
N LEU A 115 -6.95 6.40 -6.49
CA LEU A 115 -7.79 6.09 -7.65
C LEU A 115 -6.96 5.77 -8.89
N LEU A 116 -5.86 6.50 -9.12
CA LEU A 116 -4.94 6.24 -10.22
C LEU A 116 -4.25 4.88 -10.09
N LEU A 117 -3.78 4.53 -8.88
CA LEU A 117 -3.21 3.20 -8.61
C LEU A 117 -4.24 2.10 -8.91
N ARG A 118 -5.49 2.28 -8.47
CA ARG A 118 -6.58 1.33 -8.71
C ARG A 118 -6.89 1.15 -10.19
N GLU A 119 -6.98 2.24 -10.93
CA GLU A 119 -7.20 2.20 -12.38
C GLU A 119 -6.13 1.35 -13.06
N ARG A 120 -4.85 1.59 -12.73
CA ARG A 120 -3.72 0.82 -13.28
C ARG A 120 -3.76 -0.65 -12.88
N VAL A 121 -4.04 -0.96 -11.61
CA VAL A 121 -4.18 -2.34 -11.15
C VAL A 121 -5.34 -3.05 -11.85
N ALA A 122 -6.49 -2.37 -11.99
CA ALA A 122 -7.64 -2.90 -12.72
C ALA A 122 -7.35 -3.14 -14.20
N GLY A 123 -6.51 -2.30 -14.82
CA GLY A 123 -6.03 -2.53 -16.19
C GLY A 123 -5.26 -3.85 -16.38
N HIS A 124 -4.65 -4.37 -15.30
CA HIS A 124 -3.92 -5.64 -15.33
C HIS A 124 -4.76 -6.84 -14.82
N LEU A 125 -5.64 -6.64 -13.84
CA LEU A 125 -6.39 -7.71 -13.17
C LEU A 125 -7.85 -7.84 -13.59
N GLY A 126 -8.39 -6.82 -14.27
CA GLY A 126 -9.82 -6.63 -14.45
C GLY A 126 -10.48 -5.84 -13.31
N PRO A 127 -11.82 -5.69 -13.33
CA PRO A 127 -12.55 -4.77 -12.46
C PRO A 127 -12.42 -5.12 -10.98
N LEU A 128 -11.87 -4.21 -10.17
CA LEU A 128 -11.75 -4.34 -8.70
C LEU A 128 -13.10 -4.09 -8.00
N PRO A 129 -13.28 -4.54 -6.73
CA PRO A 129 -14.48 -4.21 -5.95
C PRO A 129 -14.53 -2.71 -5.70
N GLU A 130 -15.72 -2.13 -5.49
CA GLU A 130 -15.84 -0.71 -5.17
C GLU A 130 -15.00 -0.33 -3.94
N PRO A 131 -14.42 0.89 -3.88
CA PRO A 131 -13.75 1.38 -2.68
C PRO A 131 -14.66 1.28 -1.45
N ALA A 132 -14.12 0.72 -0.36
CA ALA A 132 -14.80 0.71 0.95
C ALA A 132 -14.93 2.12 1.56
#